data_AF-A0A2N0QGD9-F1
#
_entry.id   AF-A0A2N0QGD9-F1
#
_cell.length_a   1.000
_cell.length_b   1.000
_cell.length_c   1.000
_cell.angle_alpha   90.00
_cell.angle_beta   90.00
_cell.angle_gamma   90.00
#
_symmetry.space_group_name_H-M   'P 1'
#
loop_
_entity.id
_entity.type
_entity.pdbx_description
1 polymer ?
#
loop_
_entity_poly.entity_id
_entity_poly.type
_entity_poly.pdbx_seq_one_letter_code
_entity_poly.pdbx_strand_id
1 'polypeptide(L)'
;MPTMVLEPIQFSNAELNISITHLQQTTYLSVASKNFDNANLQAELIIEHPADDDSLNVVIPKNRQTFQFTAKHHTLPTTGFVKIGDRTYKFNEEDCFSVLDFGRGIWPREVVWNWAMASQRVRGQRV
;
A
#
# COMPACT_ATOMS: atom_id res chain seq x y z
N MET A 1 10.93 -2.71 10.73
CA MET A 1 9.69 -3.25 10.12
C MET A 1 8.63 -3.26 11.21
N PRO A 2 7.41 -2.78 10.92
CA PRO A 2 6.34 -2.76 11.90
C PRO A 2 5.94 -4.17 12.35
N THR A 3 5.36 -4.25 13.55
CA THR A 3 4.84 -5.49 14.11
C THR A 3 3.41 -5.74 13.67
N MET A 4 2.60 -4.69 13.53
CA MET A 4 1.20 -4.77 13.10
C MET A 4 1.02 -4.29 11.65
N VAL A 5 -0.03 -4.79 10.98
CA VAL A 5 -0.32 -4.52 9.55
C VAL A 5 -0.47 -3.03 9.24
N LEU A 6 -1.17 -2.30 10.12
CA LEU A 6 -1.50 -0.87 9.95
C LEU A 6 -0.69 0.04 10.87
N GLU A 7 0.42 -0.47 11.43
CA GLU A 7 1.27 0.35 12.28
C GLU A 7 1.94 1.46 11.44
N PRO A 8 2.03 2.70 11.96
CA PRO A 8 2.67 3.78 11.23
C PRO A 8 4.11 3.46 10.85
N ILE A 9 4.50 3.84 9.64
CA ILE A 9 5.86 3.68 9.12
C ILE A 9 6.37 5.03 8.66
N GLN A 10 7.58 5.37 9.09
CA GLN A 10 8.29 6.52 8.57
C GLN A 10 9.68 6.09 8.12
N PHE A 11 10.07 6.56 6.94
CA PHE A 11 11.43 6.50 6.44
C PHE A 11 11.84 7.88 5.96
N SER A 12 13.03 8.33 6.34
CA SER A 12 13.53 9.64 5.94
C SER A 12 15.05 9.61 5.81
N ASN A 13 15.54 10.15 4.70
CA ASN A 13 16.92 10.52 4.49
C ASN A 13 16.99 11.81 3.66
N ALA A 14 18.19 12.22 3.23
CA ALA A 14 18.38 13.45 2.47
C ALA A 14 17.67 13.47 1.10
N GLU A 15 17.35 12.30 0.54
CA GLU A 15 16.84 12.14 -0.82
C GLU A 15 15.36 11.73 -0.87
N LEU A 16 14.86 11.05 0.15
CA LEU A 16 13.56 10.39 0.17
C LEU A 16 12.94 10.48 1.56
N ASN A 17 11.67 10.89 1.59
CA ASN A 17 10.81 10.87 2.75
C ASN A 17 9.56 10.08 2.41
N ILE A 18 9.20 9.13 3.26
CA ILE A 18 7.99 8.33 3.17
C ILE A 18 7.35 8.34 4.57
N SER A 19 6.06 8.65 4.63
CA SER A 19 5.26 8.53 5.83
C SER A 19 3.97 7.80 5.50
N ILE A 20 3.66 6.75 6.26
CA ILE A 20 2.42 6.00 6.19
C ILE A 20 1.84 6.03 7.60
N THR A 21 0.72 6.71 7.77
CA THR A 21 0.05 6.81 9.08
C THR A 21 -1.38 6.33 8.94
N HIS A 22 -1.78 5.41 9.80
CA HIS A 22 -3.15 4.94 9.87
C HIS A 22 -3.86 5.55 11.08
N LEU A 23 -4.99 6.21 10.86
CA LEU A 23 -5.85 6.73 11.91
C LEU A 23 -7.30 6.35 11.61
N GLN A 24 -7.93 5.66 12.56
CA GLN A 24 -9.30 5.13 12.46
C GLN A 24 -9.48 4.16 11.29
N GLN A 25 -9.93 4.67 10.14
CA GLN A 25 -10.23 3.91 8.92
C GLN A 25 -9.57 4.56 7.71
N THR A 26 -8.52 5.34 7.93
CA THR A 26 -7.87 6.10 6.88
C THR A 26 -6.37 5.99 7.01
N THR A 27 -5.73 5.63 5.91
CA THR A 27 -4.27 5.66 5.77
C THR A 27 -3.87 6.90 4.99
N TYR A 28 -2.97 7.69 5.55
CA TYR A 28 -2.34 8.84 4.92
C TYR A 28 -0.95 8.43 4.47
N LEU A 29 -0.72 8.49 3.15
CA LEU A 29 0.58 8.23 2.53
C LEU A 29 1.14 9.55 2.00
N SER A 30 2.29 9.95 2.51
CA SER A 30 3.08 11.05 1.97
C SER A 30 4.42 10.51 1.46
N VAL A 31 4.82 10.92 0.27
CA VAL A 31 6.13 10.63 -0.32
C VAL A 31 6.72 11.91 -0.89
N ALA A 32 7.97 12.21 -0.57
CA ALA A 32 8.69 13.32 -1.16
C ALA A 32 10.13 12.92 -1.51
N SER A 33 10.53 13.19 -2.74
CA SER A 33 11.92 13.06 -3.20
C SER A 33 12.28 14.20 -4.14
N LYS A 34 13.48 14.77 -3.98
CA LYS A 34 13.97 15.84 -4.86
C LYS A 34 14.60 15.32 -6.16
N ASN A 35 14.93 14.04 -6.20
CA ASN A 35 15.61 13.42 -7.34
C ASN A 35 15.09 11.99 -7.57
N PHE A 36 13.85 11.91 -8.01
CA PHE A 36 13.21 10.69 -8.50
C PHE A 36 13.33 10.66 -10.02
N ASP A 37 14.34 9.95 -10.53
CA ASP A 37 14.67 9.89 -11.96
C ASP A 37 14.84 11.29 -12.60
N ASN A 38 15.68 12.13 -11.97
CA ASN A 38 15.93 13.52 -12.39
C ASN A 38 14.71 14.45 -12.31
N ALA A 39 13.69 14.09 -11.52
CA ALA A 39 12.52 14.92 -11.26
C ALA A 39 12.17 14.99 -9.77
N ASN A 40 11.44 16.03 -9.37
CA ASN A 40 10.83 16.08 -8.03
C ASN A 40 9.61 15.13 -7.99
N LEU A 41 9.56 14.25 -7.00
CA LEU A 41 8.39 13.44 -6.66
C LEU A 41 7.72 14.01 -5.40
N GLN A 42 6.41 14.22 -5.48
CA GLN A 42 5.56 14.48 -4.33
C GLN A 42 4.29 13.65 -4.47
N ALA A 43 3.92 12.88 -3.46
CA ALA A 43 2.65 12.16 -3.40
C ALA A 43 1.99 12.43 -2.06
N GLU A 44 0.68 12.68 -2.10
CA GLU A 44 -0.18 12.76 -0.93
C GLU A 44 -1.44 11.97 -1.28
N LEU A 45 -1.58 10.79 -0.68
CA LEU A 45 -2.74 9.92 -0.88
C LEU A 45 -3.48 9.71 0.44
N ILE A 46 -4.80 9.79 0.35
CA ILE A 46 -5.74 9.45 1.42
C ILE A 46 -6.42 8.17 0.98
N ILE A 47 -6.22 7.11 1.76
CA ILE A 47 -6.66 5.75 1.43
C ILE A 47 -7.67 5.34 2.48
N GLU A 48 -8.90 5.11 2.07
CA GLU A 48 -9.98 4.70 2.97
C GLU A 48 -9.98 3.18 3.16
N HIS A 49 -10.27 2.76 4.39
CA HIS A 49 -10.51 1.38 4.79
C HIS A 49 -11.95 1.27 5.31
N PRO A 50 -12.96 1.16 4.41
CA PRO A 50 -14.35 1.03 4.81
C PRO A 50 -14.57 -0.13 5.79
N ALA A 51 -15.34 0.11 6.85
CA ALA A 51 -15.56 -0.87 7.93
C ALA A 51 -16.11 -2.22 7.46
N ASP A 52 -16.89 -2.22 6.37
CA ASP A 52 -17.54 -3.40 5.81
C ASP A 52 -16.64 -4.17 4.83
N ASP A 53 -15.43 -3.67 4.53
CA ASP A 53 -14.49 -4.36 3.64
C ASP A 53 -13.74 -5.46 4.40
N ASP A 54 -13.75 -6.66 3.84
CA ASP A 54 -12.96 -7.77 4.36
C ASP A 54 -11.46 -7.59 4.09
N SER A 55 -10.66 -8.16 5.00
CA SER A 55 -9.21 -8.31 4.80
C SER A 55 -8.81 -9.79 4.80
N LEU A 56 -7.85 -10.13 3.95
CA LEU A 56 -7.26 -11.47 3.91
C LEU A 56 -6.05 -11.51 4.84
N ASN A 57 -6.07 -12.35 5.88
CA ASN A 57 -4.95 -12.51 6.81
C ASN A 57 -4.62 -14.00 6.94
N VAL A 58 -3.52 -14.45 6.33
CA VAL A 58 -3.20 -15.88 6.20
C VAL A 58 -1.77 -16.14 6.64
N VAL A 59 -1.59 -17.14 7.51
CA VAL A 59 -0.29 -17.77 7.78
C VAL A 59 -0.17 -19.01 6.89
N ILE A 60 0.85 -19.01 6.04
CA ILE A 60 1.18 -20.05 5.07
C ILE A 60 2.41 -20.79 5.61
N PRO A 61 2.25 -21.94 6.27
CA PRO A 61 3.38 -22.78 6.65
C PRO A 61 4.00 -23.39 5.41
N LYS A 62 5.32 -23.26 5.23
CA LYS A 62 6.06 -23.93 4.14
C LYS A 62 6.68 -25.24 4.63
N ASN A 63 7.31 -25.21 5.81
CA ASN A 63 7.80 -26.39 6.53
C ASN A 63 7.91 -26.07 8.04
N ARG A 64 8.54 -26.96 8.82
CA ARG A 64 8.72 -26.79 10.28
C ARG A 64 9.52 -25.54 10.70
N GLN A 65 10.28 -24.93 9.80
CA GLN A 65 11.20 -23.83 10.10
C GLN A 65 10.90 -22.56 9.29
N THR A 66 9.98 -22.63 8.33
CA THR A 66 9.69 -21.53 7.40
C THR A 66 8.20 -21.33 7.25
N PHE A 67 7.79 -20.07 7.24
CA PHE A 67 6.40 -19.66 7.12
C PHE A 67 6.34 -18.25 6.54
N GLN A 68 5.19 -17.92 5.96
CA GLN A 68 4.86 -16.57 5.53
C GLN A 68 3.49 -16.20 6.10
N PHE A 69 3.42 -15.12 6.84
CA PHE A 69 2.19 -14.38 7.07
C PHE A 69 2.01 -13.35 5.96
N THR A 70 0.78 -13.22 5.47
CA THR A 70 0.38 -12.12 4.61
C THR A 70 -0.94 -11.51 5.08
N ALA A 71 -1.01 -10.19 5.04
CA ALA A 71 -2.26 -9.45 5.15
C ALA A 71 -2.49 -8.68 3.84
N LYS A 72 -3.71 -8.73 3.33
CA LYS A 72 -4.14 -7.97 2.15
C LYS A 72 -5.43 -7.24 2.45
N HIS A 73 -5.47 -5.96 2.10
CA HIS A 73 -6.71 -5.20 2.03
C HIS A 73 -6.86 -4.75 0.58
N HIS A 74 -8.03 -5.02 0.02
CA HIS A 74 -8.30 -4.89 -1.40
C HIS A 74 -9.22 -3.71 -1.67
N THR A 75 -9.21 -3.20 -2.91
CA THR A 75 -10.19 -2.21 -3.40
C THR A 75 -10.34 -0.95 -2.52
N LEU A 76 -9.25 -0.51 -1.88
CA LEU A 76 -9.27 0.64 -0.95
C LEU A 76 -9.46 1.95 -1.74
N PRO A 77 -10.56 2.70 -1.56
CA PRO A 77 -10.80 3.94 -2.29
C PRO A 77 -9.69 4.94 -1.98
N THR A 78 -9.17 5.60 -3.01
CA THR A 78 -7.99 6.46 -2.86
C THR A 78 -8.22 7.81 -3.51
N THR A 79 -8.01 8.87 -2.73
CA THR A 79 -7.97 10.25 -3.21
C THR A 79 -6.59 10.85 -3.04
N GLY A 80 -6.35 11.98 -3.72
CA GLY A 80 -5.13 12.76 -3.58
C GLY A 80 -4.40 12.92 -4.90
N PHE A 81 -3.07 12.92 -4.86
CA PHE A 81 -2.27 13.10 -6.07
C PHE A 81 -0.87 12.49 -5.98
N VAL A 82 -0.31 12.28 -7.16
CA VAL A 82 1.12 12.07 -7.39
C VAL A 82 1.61 13.11 -8.38
N LYS A 83 2.67 13.83 -8.04
CA LYS A 83 3.33 14.82 -8.89
C LYS A 83 4.77 14.39 -9.17
N ILE A 84 5.14 14.35 -10.46
CA ILE A 84 6.49 14.02 -10.93
C ILE A 84 6.92 15.13 -11.89
N GLY A 85 7.91 15.93 -11.47
CA GLY A 85 8.30 17.16 -12.18
C GLY A 85 7.09 18.10 -12.31
N ASP A 86 6.70 18.42 -13.54
CA ASP A 86 5.54 19.28 -13.83
C ASP A 86 4.23 18.50 -14.02
N ARG A 87 4.27 17.17 -14.06
CA ARG A 87 3.09 16.33 -14.28
C ARG A 87 2.41 15.99 -12.97
N THR A 88 1.08 16.18 -12.91
CA THR A 88 0.25 15.83 -11.76
C THR A 88 -0.81 14.81 -12.18
N TYR A 89 -0.87 13.69 -11.45
CA TYR A 89 -1.87 12.65 -11.57
C TYR A 89 -2.80 12.74 -10.35
N LYS A 90 -4.08 12.97 -10.59
CA LYS A 90 -5.08 13.06 -9.51
C LYS A 90 -5.74 11.70 -9.32
N PHE A 91 -6.02 11.38 -8.06
CA PHE A 91 -6.70 10.17 -7.64
C PHE A 91 -8.09 10.55 -7.14
N ASN A 92 -9.11 9.87 -7.65
CA ASN A 92 -10.49 10.03 -7.22
C ASN A 92 -10.96 8.69 -6.64
N GLU A 93 -11.58 8.70 -5.46
CA GLU A 93 -12.16 7.52 -4.81
C GLU A 93 -13.18 6.79 -5.68
N GLU A 94 -13.72 7.47 -6.70
CA GLU A 94 -14.69 6.87 -7.59
C GLU A 94 -14.12 5.78 -8.50
N ASP A 95 -12.85 5.88 -8.88
CA ASP A 95 -12.23 5.00 -9.87
C ASP A 95 -10.77 4.62 -9.55
N CYS A 96 -10.18 5.20 -8.51
CA CYS A 96 -8.82 4.91 -8.07
C CYS A 96 -8.81 4.10 -6.78
N PHE A 97 -8.00 3.04 -6.78
CA PHE A 97 -7.91 2.09 -5.68
C PHE A 97 -6.46 1.86 -5.26
N SER A 98 -6.26 1.67 -3.96
CA SER A 98 -5.03 1.16 -3.35
C SER A 98 -5.22 -0.27 -2.90
N VAL A 99 -4.09 -0.96 -2.75
CA VAL A 99 -4.02 -2.31 -2.19
C VAL A 99 -2.99 -2.27 -1.09
N LEU A 100 -3.38 -2.69 0.11
CA LEU A 100 -2.42 -2.95 1.17
C LEU A 100 -1.88 -4.36 0.96
N ASP A 101 -0.56 -4.48 0.83
CA ASP A 101 0.14 -5.77 0.87
C ASP A 101 1.18 -5.76 1.98
N PHE A 102 0.91 -6.55 3.02
CA PHE A 102 1.83 -6.79 4.12
C PHE A 102 2.28 -8.25 4.12
N GLY A 103 3.58 -8.45 4.32
CA GLY A 103 4.20 -9.76 4.42
C GLY A 103 5.22 -9.83 5.55
N ARG A 104 5.20 -10.91 6.31
CA ARG A 104 6.19 -11.21 7.36
C ARG A 104 6.46 -12.70 7.42
N GLY A 105 7.69 -13.13 7.59
CA GLY A 105 7.96 -14.57 7.68
C GLY A 105 9.42 -14.93 7.64
N ILE A 106 9.69 -16.24 7.73
CA ILE A 106 11.00 -16.83 7.48
C ILE A 106 10.91 -17.50 6.11
N TRP A 107 11.59 -16.90 5.15
CA TRP A 107 11.57 -17.32 3.75
C TRP A 107 12.72 -18.26 3.43
N PRO A 108 12.55 -19.18 2.45
CA PRO A 108 13.68 -19.87 1.84
C PRO A 108 14.60 -18.86 1.15
N ARG A 109 15.86 -19.26 0.92
CA ARG A 109 16.87 -18.41 0.24
C ARG A 109 16.41 -17.94 -1.14
N GLU A 110 15.70 -18.79 -1.86
CA GLU A 110 15.19 -18.52 -3.21
C GLU A 110 13.71 -18.86 -3.28
N VAL A 111 12.93 -17.99 -3.93
CA VAL A 111 11.50 -18.16 -4.14
C VAL A 111 11.10 -17.54 -5.47
N VAL A 112 10.23 -18.24 -6.21
CA VAL A 112 9.52 -17.66 -7.36
C VAL A 112 8.21 -17.11 -6.85
N TRP A 113 7.92 -15.85 -7.16
CA TRP A 113 6.76 -15.14 -6.65
C TRP A 113 5.99 -14.50 -7.80
N ASN A 114 4.72 -14.90 -7.95
CA ASN A 114 3.78 -14.29 -8.87
C ASN A 114 2.72 -13.56 -8.04
N TRP A 115 2.49 -12.28 -8.32
CA TRP A 115 1.50 -11.48 -7.63
C TRP A 115 0.83 -10.51 -8.59
N ALA A 116 -0.48 -10.41 -8.48
CA ALA A 116 -1.29 -9.46 -9.20
C ALA A 116 -2.54 -9.15 -8.37
N MET A 117 -3.08 -7.96 -8.60
CA MET A 117 -4.36 -7.53 -8.08
C MET A 117 -5.03 -6.66 -9.14
N ALA A 118 -6.34 -6.77 -9.26
CA ALA A 118 -7.15 -5.89 -10.10
C ALA A 118 -8.31 -5.37 -9.25
N SER A 119 -8.61 -4.08 -9.40
CA SER A 119 -9.70 -3.41 -8.70
C SER A 119 -10.50 -2.61 -9.71
N GLN A 120 -11.83 -2.65 -9.62
CA GLN A 120 -12.73 -1.87 -10.46
C GLN A 120 -14.04 -1.59 -9.72
N ARG A 121 -14.89 -0.73 -10.31
CA ARG A 121 -16.31 -0.67 -9.97
C ARG A 121 -17.18 -1.25 -11.07
N VAL A 122 -18.09 -2.13 -10.67
CA VAL A 122 -19.11 -2.72 -11.54
C VAL A 122 -20.47 -2.45 -10.92
N ARG A 123 -21.34 -1.72 -11.63
CA ARG A 123 -22.70 -1.37 -11.18
C ARG A 123 -22.75 -0.71 -9.79
N GLY A 124 -21.77 0.17 -9.52
CA GLY A 124 -21.66 0.89 -8.24
C GLY A 124 -21.02 0.10 -7.10
N GLN A 125 -20.68 -1.17 -7.30
CA GLN A 125 -19.97 -2.00 -6.32
C GLN A 125 -18.49 -2.09 -6.66
N ARG A 126 -17.62 -2.01 -5.65
CA ARG A 126 -16.18 -2.26 -5.78
C ARG A 126 -15.94 -3.77 -5.89
N VAL A 127 -15.06 -4.18 -6.81
CA VAL A 127 -14.66 -5.56 -7.09
C VAL A 127 -13.16 -5.66 -7.33
#